data_AF-A0A1H7R5B7-F1
#
_entry.id   AF-A0A1H7R5B7-F1
#
_cell.length_a   1.000
_cell.length_b   1.000
_cell.length_c   1.000
_cell.angle_alpha   90.00
_cell.angle_beta   90.00
_cell.angle_gamma   90.00
#
_symmetry.space_group_name_H-M   'P 1'
#
loop_
_entity.id
_entity.type
_entity.pdbx_description
1 polymer ?
#
loop_
_entity_poly.entity_id
_entity_poly.type
_entity_poly.pdbx_seq_one_letter_code
_entity_poly.pdbx_strand_id
1 'polypeptide(L)'
;MADSTLAQFEATVAGPSLERVQSAVVTLTPDALVVRAPDGQSVSIPLSVVFDFVVRIPDEGETERELVVGTTQDDQQKIVSIGGDEDTIGRFRVLFAKALLAGASCVVTVGETCKSGSLAVTREGVAVDCDGRTVRLRYESITRISRDEQAVVLGTDSGSIAVAFEQTRHRNLFVRHLQTTPSVELESTHRPTVVVVDDEPNLAELVCHRLSALADGYDYVAYDDPTKALEAAQHNDVDCFVSDYSMPEMNGLELLRRVRDRDASLPFILYTGRGSETIAADAIGAGVTDYVPKSMGDEGYARLARRIETVV
;
A
#
# COMPACT_ATOMS: atom_id res chain seq x y z
N MET A 1 -10.77 13.40 -29.17
CA MET A 1 -9.54 13.70 -28.39
C MET A 1 -8.83 12.37 -28.27
N ALA A 2 -7.59 12.25 -28.75
CA ALA A 2 -6.90 10.97 -28.89
C ALA A 2 -6.82 10.27 -27.53
N ASP A 3 -7.36 9.05 -27.47
CA ASP A 3 -7.25 8.14 -26.34
C ASP A 3 -5.78 7.72 -26.24
N SER A 4 -4.98 8.50 -25.51
CA SER A 4 -3.52 8.33 -25.51
C SER A 4 -3.15 7.16 -24.59
N THR A 5 -3.09 5.95 -25.15
CA THR A 5 -2.57 4.78 -24.45
C THR A 5 -1.16 5.05 -23.93
N LEU A 6 -0.98 4.95 -22.61
CA LEU A 6 0.31 5.06 -21.92
C LEU A 6 1.05 3.72 -21.90
N ALA A 7 0.32 2.63 -21.72
CA ALA A 7 0.83 1.25 -21.77
C ALA A 7 -0.28 0.30 -22.20
N GLN A 8 0.09 -0.77 -22.90
CA GLN A 8 -0.81 -1.88 -23.21
C GLN A 8 -0.04 -3.19 -23.27
N PHE A 9 -0.54 -4.23 -22.60
CA PHE A 9 0.08 -5.56 -22.57
C PHE A 9 -0.96 -6.63 -22.23
N GLU A 10 -0.62 -7.89 -22.53
CA GLU A 10 -1.42 -9.04 -22.10
C GLU A 10 -1.01 -9.44 -20.67
N ALA A 11 -2.00 -9.74 -19.84
CA ALA A 11 -1.80 -10.07 -18.43
C ALA A 11 -2.84 -11.07 -17.94
N THR A 12 -2.50 -11.79 -16.87
CA THR A 12 -3.52 -12.43 -16.03
C THR A 12 -4.19 -11.35 -15.19
N VAL A 13 -5.52 -11.35 -15.08
CA VAL A 13 -6.25 -10.38 -14.24
C VAL A 13 -7.26 -11.08 -13.35
N ALA A 14 -7.33 -10.70 -12.08
CA ALA A 14 -8.37 -11.13 -11.15
C ALA A 14 -8.95 -9.94 -10.39
N GLY A 15 -10.26 -9.90 -10.16
CA GLY A 15 -10.88 -8.79 -9.41
C GLY A 15 -12.38 -8.91 -9.22
N PRO A 16 -13.01 -7.92 -8.57
CA PRO A 16 -14.41 -7.97 -8.11
C PRO A 16 -15.46 -8.07 -9.21
N SER A 17 -15.11 -7.71 -10.45
CA SER A 17 -16.02 -7.75 -11.61
C SER A 17 -15.46 -8.58 -12.76
N LEU A 18 -14.36 -9.29 -12.51
CA LEU A 18 -13.71 -10.19 -13.44
C LEU A 18 -13.32 -11.45 -12.68
N GLU A 19 -14.02 -12.56 -12.94
CA GLU A 19 -13.47 -13.87 -12.61
C GLU A 19 -12.07 -13.98 -13.21
N ARG A 20 -11.15 -14.71 -12.54
CA ARG A 20 -9.74 -14.76 -12.94
C ARG A 20 -9.58 -15.04 -14.44
N VAL A 21 -9.17 -14.04 -15.20
CA VAL A 21 -8.95 -14.09 -16.64
C VAL A 21 -7.49 -14.38 -16.91
N GLN A 22 -7.18 -15.48 -17.59
CA GLN A 22 -5.80 -15.91 -17.86
C GLN A 22 -5.08 -15.09 -18.94
N SER A 23 -5.82 -14.38 -19.80
CA SER A 23 -5.24 -13.60 -20.90
C SER A 23 -6.15 -12.42 -21.20
N ALA A 24 -5.99 -11.32 -20.47
CA ALA A 24 -6.69 -10.07 -20.71
C ALA A 24 -5.73 -9.02 -21.26
N VAL A 25 -6.21 -8.12 -22.11
CA VAL A 25 -5.47 -6.94 -22.54
C VAL A 25 -5.67 -5.83 -21.52
N VAL A 26 -4.60 -5.46 -20.83
CA VAL A 26 -4.58 -4.35 -19.88
C VAL A 26 -4.07 -3.10 -20.60
N THR A 27 -4.84 -2.02 -20.55
CA THR A 27 -4.53 -0.73 -21.17
C THR A 27 -4.56 0.35 -20.10
N LEU A 28 -3.46 1.07 -19.93
CA LEU A 28 -3.40 2.26 -19.08
C LEU A 28 -3.54 3.51 -19.93
N THR A 29 -4.47 4.37 -19.58
CA THR A 29 -4.66 5.71 -20.12
C THR A 29 -4.37 6.74 -19.02
N PRO A 30 -4.35 8.06 -19.31
CA PRO A 30 -4.17 9.08 -18.29
C PRO A 30 -5.26 9.08 -17.21
N ASP A 31 -6.46 8.59 -17.53
CA ASP A 31 -7.63 8.70 -16.66
C ASP A 31 -8.14 7.34 -16.14
N ALA A 32 -7.75 6.23 -16.77
CA ALA A 32 -8.26 4.91 -16.41
C ALA A 32 -7.29 3.75 -16.67
N LEU A 33 -7.52 2.67 -15.94
CA LEU A 33 -7.00 1.33 -16.21
C LEU A 33 -8.13 0.50 -16.83
N VAL A 34 -7.98 0.11 -18.09
CA VAL A 34 -8.97 -0.65 -18.84
C VAL A 34 -8.49 -2.08 -19.02
N VAL A 35 -9.29 -3.04 -18.58
CA VAL A 35 -9.05 -4.47 -18.76
C VAL A 35 -10.06 -5.00 -19.77
N ARG A 36 -9.58 -5.66 -20.83
CA ARG A 36 -10.43 -6.29 -21.85
C ARG A 36 -10.15 -7.79 -21.92
N ALA A 37 -11.17 -8.59 -21.65
CA ALA A 37 -11.12 -10.04 -21.74
C ALA A 37 -11.28 -10.51 -23.21
N PRO A 38 -10.85 -11.75 -23.54
CA PRO A 38 -10.92 -12.29 -24.90
C PRO A 38 -12.34 -12.43 -25.46
N ASP A 39 -13.32 -12.62 -24.57
CA ASP A 39 -14.74 -12.71 -24.91
C ASP A 39 -15.38 -11.36 -25.26
N GLY A 40 -14.61 -10.28 -25.19
CA GLY A 40 -15.04 -8.92 -25.47
C GLY A 40 -15.59 -8.16 -24.26
N GLN A 41 -15.69 -8.78 -23.09
CA GLN A 41 -16.01 -8.06 -21.86
C GLN A 41 -14.90 -7.07 -21.52
N SER A 42 -15.27 -5.89 -21.04
CA SER A 42 -14.29 -4.89 -20.61
C SER A 42 -14.71 -4.23 -19.31
N VAL A 43 -13.74 -4.05 -18.41
CA VAL A 43 -13.89 -3.29 -17.18
C VAL A 43 -12.98 -2.07 -17.26
N SER A 44 -13.51 -0.90 -16.93
CA SER A 44 -12.75 0.35 -16.84
C SER A 44 -12.71 0.82 -15.40
N ILE A 45 -11.51 1.00 -14.87
CA ILE A 45 -11.24 1.44 -13.51
C ILE A 45 -10.69 2.86 -13.59
N PRO A 46 -11.47 3.90 -13.21
CA PRO A 46 -10.96 5.25 -13.14
C PRO A 46 -9.74 5.34 -12.21
N LEU A 47 -8.67 6.02 -12.60
CA LEU A 47 -7.52 6.20 -11.73
C LEU A 47 -7.85 7.01 -10.48
N SER A 48 -8.91 7.83 -10.53
CA SER A 48 -9.42 8.59 -9.39
C SER A 48 -9.94 7.75 -8.24
N VAL A 49 -10.29 6.47 -8.48
CA VAL A 49 -10.76 5.54 -7.44
C VAL A 49 -9.66 4.63 -6.91
N VAL A 50 -8.45 4.70 -7.45
CA VAL A 50 -7.31 3.92 -6.97
C VAL A 50 -6.74 4.61 -5.73
N PHE A 51 -6.64 3.88 -4.62
CA PHE A 51 -6.07 4.39 -3.37
C PHE A 51 -4.73 3.76 -3.01
N ASP A 52 -4.38 2.61 -3.59
CA ASP A 52 -3.13 1.91 -3.30
C ASP A 52 -2.69 0.99 -4.46
N PHE A 53 -1.40 0.66 -4.52
CA PHE A 53 -0.87 -0.39 -5.39
C PHE A 53 0.42 -1.02 -4.84
N VAL A 54 0.54 -2.34 -4.89
CA VAL A 54 1.72 -3.08 -4.42
C VAL A 54 2.14 -4.11 -5.45
N VAL A 55 3.45 -4.32 -5.64
CA VAL A 55 3.95 -5.46 -6.40
C VAL A 55 4.20 -6.60 -5.43
N ARG A 56 3.40 -7.66 -5.53
CA ARG A 56 3.56 -8.88 -4.73
C ARG A 56 4.80 -9.64 -5.19
N ILE A 57 5.58 -10.13 -4.21
CA ILE A 57 6.69 -11.05 -4.46
C ILE A 57 6.08 -12.44 -4.74
N PRO A 58 6.50 -13.13 -5.82
CA PRO A 58 6.03 -14.48 -6.09
C PRO A 58 6.38 -15.43 -4.93
N ASP A 59 5.51 -16.39 -4.65
CA ASP A 59 5.83 -17.47 -3.70
C ASP A 59 6.96 -18.36 -4.26
N GLU A 60 7.66 -19.12 -3.41
CA GLU A 60 8.75 -20.01 -3.84
C GLU A 60 8.29 -20.96 -4.97
N GLY A 61 8.90 -20.81 -6.16
CA GLY A 61 8.57 -21.60 -7.35
C GLY A 61 7.64 -20.93 -8.35
N GLU A 62 7.09 -19.75 -8.02
CA GLU A 62 6.37 -18.89 -8.97
C GLU A 62 7.33 -17.94 -9.68
N THR A 63 7.13 -17.71 -10.98
CA THR A 63 7.95 -16.78 -11.78
C THR A 63 7.20 -15.50 -12.15
N GLU A 64 5.89 -15.44 -11.93
CA GLU A 64 5.07 -14.27 -12.24
C GLU A 64 5.00 -13.31 -11.05
N ARG A 65 5.15 -12.02 -11.34
CA ARG A 65 4.90 -10.93 -10.40
C ARG A 65 3.45 -10.49 -10.54
N GLU A 66 2.90 -9.94 -9.49
CA GLU A 66 1.51 -9.46 -9.49
C GLU A 66 1.45 -8.03 -8.96
N LEU A 67 0.95 -7.11 -9.78
CA LEU A 67 0.57 -5.77 -9.33
C LEU A 67 -0.84 -5.84 -8.75
N VAL A 68 -0.95 -5.67 -7.44
CA VAL A 68 -2.20 -5.61 -6.70
C VAL A 68 -2.62 -4.14 -6.59
N VAL A 69 -3.81 -3.80 -7.07
CA VAL A 69 -4.36 -2.44 -7.10
C VAL A 69 -5.57 -2.35 -6.18
N GLY A 70 -5.51 -1.49 -5.18
CA GLY A 70 -6.62 -1.18 -4.28
C GLY A 70 -7.49 -0.06 -4.87
N THR A 71 -8.79 -0.33 -5.00
CA THR A 71 -9.77 0.60 -5.58
C THR A 71 -10.98 0.78 -4.66
N THR A 72 -11.63 1.94 -4.70
CA THR A 72 -12.91 2.19 -4.02
C THR A 72 -14.04 2.21 -5.03
N GLN A 73 -15.00 1.29 -4.92
CA GLN A 73 -16.15 1.20 -5.80
C GLN A 73 -17.41 0.93 -4.98
N ASP A 74 -18.45 1.74 -5.19
CA ASP A 74 -19.72 1.67 -4.44
C ASP A 74 -19.51 1.76 -2.92
N ASP A 75 -18.61 2.66 -2.48
CA ASP A 75 -18.16 2.81 -1.08
C ASP A 75 -17.59 1.54 -0.44
N GLN A 76 -17.16 0.57 -1.26
CA GLN A 76 -16.47 -0.65 -0.82
C GLN A 76 -15.07 -0.67 -1.41
N GLN A 77 -14.11 -1.17 -0.62
CA GLN A 77 -12.77 -1.41 -1.12
C GLN A 77 -12.74 -2.72 -1.90
N LYS A 78 -12.09 -2.69 -3.05
CA LYS A 78 -11.97 -3.84 -3.93
C LYS A 78 -10.55 -3.92 -4.48
N ILE A 79 -10.11 -5.14 -4.76
CA ILE A 79 -8.74 -5.42 -5.22
C ILE A 79 -8.79 -5.91 -6.68
N VAL A 80 -7.90 -5.37 -7.50
CA VAL A 80 -7.64 -5.86 -8.85
C VAL A 80 -6.19 -6.27 -8.93
N SER A 81 -5.95 -7.54 -9.23
CA SER A 81 -4.62 -8.08 -9.41
C SER A 81 -4.28 -8.21 -10.89
N ILE A 82 -3.08 -7.79 -11.27
CA ILE A 82 -2.55 -7.88 -12.64
C ILE A 82 -1.23 -8.65 -12.60
N GLY A 83 -1.23 -9.87 -13.13
CA GLY A 83 -0.09 -10.76 -13.21
C GLY A 83 0.69 -10.64 -14.52
N GLY A 84 2.02 -10.77 -14.44
CA GLY A 84 2.91 -10.79 -15.60
C GLY A 84 4.36 -11.09 -15.22
N ASP A 85 5.24 -11.13 -16.22
CA ASP A 85 6.67 -11.25 -15.97
C ASP A 85 7.25 -10.00 -15.26
N GLU A 86 8.43 -10.17 -14.64
CA GLU A 86 9.09 -9.13 -13.84
C GLU A 86 9.35 -7.83 -14.62
N ASP A 87 9.80 -7.91 -15.88
CA ASP A 87 10.10 -6.74 -16.70
C ASP A 87 8.82 -5.99 -17.10
N THR A 88 7.75 -6.73 -17.40
CA THR A 88 6.44 -6.16 -17.74
C THR A 88 5.83 -5.47 -16.53
N ILE A 89 5.74 -6.14 -15.38
CA ILE A 89 5.18 -5.56 -14.15
C ILE A 89 6.03 -4.39 -13.65
N GLY A 90 7.37 -4.52 -13.69
CA GLY A 90 8.28 -3.45 -13.30
C GLY A 90 8.11 -2.18 -14.13
N ARG A 91 8.02 -2.29 -15.46
CA ARG A 91 7.75 -1.15 -16.35
C ARG A 91 6.35 -0.57 -16.15
N PHE A 92 5.35 -1.44 -16.02
CA PHE A 92 3.96 -1.03 -15.85
C PHE A 92 3.75 -0.27 -14.55
N ARG A 93 4.31 -0.74 -13.43
CA ARG A 93 4.27 -0.07 -12.12
C ARG A 93 4.70 1.39 -12.21
N VAL A 94 5.80 1.69 -12.91
CA VAL A 94 6.32 3.07 -13.05
C VAL A 94 5.35 3.94 -13.84
N LEU A 95 4.80 3.43 -14.94
CA LEU A 95 3.82 4.17 -15.75
C LEU A 95 2.51 4.38 -14.98
N PHE A 96 2.10 3.39 -14.20
CA PHE A 96 0.91 3.44 -13.38
C PHE A 96 1.04 4.49 -12.27
N ALA A 97 2.13 4.46 -11.50
CA ALA A 97 2.41 5.47 -10.49
C ALA A 97 2.49 6.88 -11.10
N LYS A 98 3.10 7.01 -12.29
CA LYS A 98 3.15 8.27 -13.03
C LYS A 98 1.77 8.79 -13.40
N ALA A 99 0.86 7.92 -13.84
CA ALA A 99 -0.50 8.31 -14.18
C ALA A 99 -1.31 8.69 -12.91
N LEU A 100 -1.18 7.92 -11.83
CA LEU A 100 -1.87 8.17 -10.56
C LEU A 100 -1.48 9.48 -9.88
N LEU A 101 -0.20 9.85 -9.97
CA LEU A 101 0.37 11.03 -9.31
C LEU A 101 0.46 12.25 -10.25
N ALA A 102 0.04 12.09 -11.52
CA ALA A 102 0.11 13.16 -12.50
C ALA A 102 -0.68 14.38 -12.06
N GLY A 103 0.00 15.53 -11.94
CA GLY A 103 -0.66 16.78 -11.62
C GLY A 103 -1.11 16.90 -10.16
N ALA A 104 -0.72 15.97 -9.28
CA ALA A 104 -1.03 16.07 -7.86
C ALA A 104 -0.45 17.37 -7.29
N SER A 105 -1.32 18.24 -6.78
CA SER A 105 -0.93 19.47 -6.09
C SER A 105 -0.14 19.12 -4.83
N CYS A 106 1.04 19.71 -4.70
CA CYS A 106 1.90 19.52 -3.55
C CYS A 106 2.66 20.79 -3.19
N VAL A 107 3.15 20.83 -1.96
CA VAL A 107 4.00 21.87 -1.43
C VAL A 107 5.33 21.23 -1.05
N VAL A 108 6.42 21.70 -1.66
CA VAL A 108 7.77 21.23 -1.38
C VAL A 108 8.49 22.21 -0.49
N THR A 109 9.05 21.71 0.60
CA THR A 109 9.87 22.48 1.54
C THR A 109 11.30 21.96 1.54
N VAL A 110 12.27 22.85 1.32
CA VAL A 110 13.71 22.59 1.39
C VAL A 110 14.35 23.66 2.27
N GLY A 111 14.81 23.27 3.46
CA GLY A 111 15.23 24.22 4.49
C GLY A 111 14.09 25.19 4.85
N GLU A 112 14.34 26.49 4.74
CA GLU A 112 13.33 27.54 5.00
C GLU A 112 12.49 27.89 3.75
N THR A 113 12.78 27.28 2.59
CA THR A 113 12.10 27.62 1.34
C THR A 113 10.93 26.67 1.10
N CYS A 114 9.75 27.23 0.89
CA CYS A 114 8.52 26.49 0.58
C CYS A 114 7.99 26.92 -0.79
N LYS A 115 7.55 25.95 -1.62
CA LYS A 115 6.97 26.20 -2.94
C LYS A 115 5.84 25.23 -3.26
N SER A 116 4.72 25.77 -3.74
CA SER A 116 3.63 24.99 -4.31
C SER A 116 3.88 24.63 -5.76
N GLY A 117 3.41 23.48 -6.19
CA GLY A 117 3.51 23.04 -7.58
C GLY A 117 2.79 21.72 -7.83
N SER A 118 2.91 21.24 -9.07
CA SER A 118 2.38 19.93 -9.47
C SER A 118 3.48 18.89 -9.47
N LEU A 119 3.22 17.74 -8.86
CA LEU A 119 4.10 16.58 -8.89
C LEU A 119 4.14 15.95 -10.30
N ALA A 120 5.35 15.56 -10.71
CA ALA A 120 5.62 14.76 -11.88
C ALA A 120 6.56 13.62 -11.52
N VAL A 121 6.17 12.39 -11.88
CA VAL A 121 6.99 11.20 -11.72
C VAL A 121 7.77 10.93 -13.01
N THR A 122 9.05 10.62 -12.87
CA THR A 122 9.94 10.25 -13.99
C THR A 122 10.63 8.93 -13.69
N ARG A 123 11.40 8.43 -14.66
CA ARG A 123 12.19 7.20 -14.49
C ARG A 123 13.34 7.37 -13.49
N GLU A 124 13.92 8.57 -13.39
CA GLU A 124 15.11 8.85 -12.59
C GLU A 124 14.79 9.47 -11.21
N GLY A 125 13.57 9.93 -11.04
CA GLY A 125 13.17 10.64 -9.83
C GLY A 125 11.80 11.29 -9.91
N VAL A 126 11.58 12.22 -8.99
CA VAL A 126 10.37 13.03 -8.89
C VAL A 126 10.72 14.49 -9.11
N ALA A 127 9.80 15.22 -9.73
CA ALA A 127 9.94 16.63 -10.00
C ALA A 127 8.69 17.36 -9.55
N VAL A 128 8.85 18.56 -8.99
CA VAL A 128 7.73 19.45 -8.69
C VAL A 128 7.92 20.72 -9.47
N ASP A 129 6.98 21.00 -10.35
CA ASP A 129 6.97 22.23 -11.15
C ASP A 129 6.33 23.37 -10.36
N CYS A 130 7.15 24.31 -9.90
CA CYS A 130 6.76 25.44 -9.07
C CYS A 130 6.85 26.73 -9.90
N ASP A 131 5.77 27.10 -10.60
CA ASP A 131 5.61 28.36 -11.34
C ASP A 131 6.88 28.80 -12.11
N GLY A 132 7.38 27.92 -12.98
CA GLY A 132 8.54 28.19 -13.84
C GLY A 132 9.90 27.81 -13.23
N ARG A 133 9.92 27.18 -12.05
CA ARG A 133 11.12 26.54 -11.47
C ARG A 133 10.80 25.12 -11.06
N THR A 134 11.52 24.15 -11.62
CA THR A 134 11.38 22.74 -11.26
C THR A 134 12.32 22.38 -10.11
N VAL A 135 11.77 21.86 -9.02
CA VAL A 135 12.54 21.14 -7.99
C VAL A 135 12.65 19.69 -8.44
N ARG A 136 13.87 19.14 -8.56
CA ARG A 136 14.09 17.74 -8.96
C ARG A 136 14.77 16.99 -7.83
N LEU A 137 14.29 15.77 -7.59
CA LEU A 137 14.86 14.83 -6.64
C LEU A 137 15.08 13.50 -7.35
N ARG A 138 16.33 13.02 -7.39
CA ARG A 138 16.67 11.73 -7.97
C ARG A 138 16.39 10.62 -6.95
N TYR A 139 15.92 9.46 -7.40
CA TYR A 139 15.65 8.33 -6.51
C TYR A 139 16.90 7.88 -5.76
N GLU A 140 18.03 7.81 -6.45
CA GLU A 140 19.34 7.41 -5.88
C GLU A 140 19.83 8.35 -4.77
N SER A 141 19.27 9.55 -4.65
CA SER A 141 19.63 10.49 -3.60
C SER A 141 18.70 10.42 -2.38
N ILE A 142 17.66 9.58 -2.42
CA ILE A 142 16.73 9.40 -1.31
C ILE A 142 17.30 8.31 -0.41
N THR A 143 17.72 8.69 0.79
CA THR A 143 18.28 7.77 1.79
C THR A 143 17.28 7.43 2.89
N ARG A 144 16.21 8.23 3.06
CA ARG A 144 15.19 8.00 4.09
C ARG A 144 13.84 8.53 3.63
N ILE A 145 12.77 7.85 4.01
CA ILE A 145 11.38 8.32 3.86
C ILE A 145 10.73 8.26 5.23
N SER A 146 10.12 9.35 5.69
CA SER A 146 9.21 9.34 6.84
C SER A 146 7.95 10.14 6.53
N ARG A 147 6.91 9.94 7.34
CA ARG A 147 5.67 10.71 7.25
C ARG A 147 5.66 11.73 8.39
N ASP A 148 5.03 12.86 8.17
CA ASP A 148 4.86 13.91 9.18
C ASP A 148 3.55 14.63 8.90
N GLU A 149 2.54 14.48 9.77
CA GLU A 149 1.16 15.01 9.71
C GLU A 149 0.47 15.07 8.31
N GLN A 150 0.99 15.87 7.37
CA GLN A 150 0.50 16.09 6.00
C GLN A 150 1.57 15.97 4.90
N ALA A 151 2.81 15.65 5.26
CA ALA A 151 3.98 15.62 4.40
C ALA A 151 4.69 14.27 4.39
N VAL A 152 5.41 14.02 3.30
CA VAL A 152 6.41 12.98 3.18
C VAL A 152 7.77 13.64 3.27
N VAL A 153 8.54 13.31 4.30
CA VAL A 153 9.88 13.85 4.52
C VAL A 153 10.90 12.88 3.93
N LEU A 154 11.63 13.37 2.95
CA LEU A 154 12.65 12.65 2.21
C LEU A 154 14.03 13.10 2.70
N GLY A 155 14.76 12.18 3.33
CA GLY A 155 16.17 12.37 3.63
C GLY A 155 17.01 12.21 2.37
N THR A 156 18.00 13.08 2.20
CA THR A 156 18.99 13.03 1.12
C THR A 156 20.39 13.28 1.67
N ASP A 157 21.42 12.98 0.89
CA ASP A 157 22.82 13.29 1.24
C ASP A 157 23.06 14.79 1.55
N SER A 158 22.19 15.65 1.02
CA SER A 158 22.27 17.11 1.12
C SER A 158 21.30 17.72 2.14
N GLY A 159 20.49 16.92 2.83
CA GLY A 159 19.56 17.39 3.85
C GLY A 159 18.22 16.68 3.82
N SER A 160 17.13 17.44 3.94
CA SER A 160 15.78 16.88 3.91
C SER A 160 14.84 17.73 3.06
N ILE A 161 13.93 17.06 2.37
CA ILE A 161 12.91 17.65 1.52
C ILE A 161 11.56 17.16 2.03
N ALA A 162 10.67 18.06 2.44
CA ALA A 162 9.30 17.68 2.78
C ALA A 162 8.38 17.93 1.58
N VAL A 163 7.52 16.97 1.26
CA VAL A 163 6.52 17.07 0.19
C VAL A 163 5.13 16.87 0.81
N ALA A 164 4.39 17.96 0.99
CA ALA A 164 3.02 17.95 1.50
C ALA A 164 2.01 17.88 0.35
N PHE A 165 0.92 17.13 0.53
CA PHE A 165 -0.11 16.95 -0.50
C PHE A 165 -1.46 17.48 -0.02
N GLU A 166 -2.25 18.06 -0.93
CA GLU A 166 -3.61 18.51 -0.60
C GLU A 166 -4.57 17.35 -0.28
N GLN A 167 -4.25 16.14 -0.77
CA GLN A 167 -5.10 14.97 -0.62
C GLN A 167 -4.30 13.79 -0.07
N THR A 168 -4.82 13.17 0.98
CA THR A 168 -4.24 11.99 1.64
C THR A 168 -3.92 10.87 0.65
N ARG A 169 -4.77 10.65 -0.37
CA ARG A 169 -4.53 9.64 -1.40
C ARG A 169 -3.22 9.86 -2.16
N HIS A 170 -2.90 11.10 -2.52
CA HIS A 170 -1.69 11.40 -3.29
C HIS A 170 -0.45 11.23 -2.42
N ARG A 171 -0.53 11.62 -1.14
CA ARG A 171 0.52 11.35 -0.15
C ARG A 171 0.81 9.85 -0.07
N ASN A 172 -0.23 9.04 0.10
CA ASN A 172 -0.09 7.60 0.30
C ASN A 172 0.43 6.90 -0.97
N LEU A 173 -0.12 7.23 -2.13
CA LEU A 173 0.36 6.75 -3.43
C LEU A 173 1.82 7.18 -3.70
N PHE A 174 2.21 8.37 -3.25
CA PHE A 174 3.59 8.85 -3.37
C PHE A 174 4.55 8.06 -2.49
N VAL A 175 4.21 7.83 -1.22
CA VAL A 175 5.01 6.98 -0.33
C VAL A 175 5.16 5.58 -0.92
N ARG A 176 4.04 4.97 -1.35
CA ARG A 176 4.03 3.63 -1.94
C ARG A 176 4.87 3.55 -3.22
N HIS A 177 4.81 4.56 -4.07
CA HIS A 177 5.66 4.66 -5.25
C HIS A 177 7.15 4.70 -4.89
N LEU A 178 7.53 5.49 -3.90
CA LEU A 178 8.93 5.60 -3.47
C LEU A 178 9.44 4.31 -2.82
N GLN A 179 8.68 3.71 -1.91
CA GLN A 179 9.03 2.44 -1.23
C GLN A 179 9.19 1.28 -2.22
N THR A 180 8.41 1.26 -3.30
CA THR A 180 8.47 0.21 -4.33
C THR A 180 9.41 0.55 -5.48
N THR A 181 10.18 1.64 -5.41
CA THR A 181 11.12 2.03 -6.47
C THR A 181 12.52 1.46 -6.20
N PRO A 182 13.03 0.56 -7.05
CA PRO A 182 14.27 -0.18 -6.76
C PRO A 182 15.52 0.70 -6.57
N SER A 183 15.58 1.88 -7.17
CA SER A 183 16.72 2.80 -7.06
C SER A 183 16.73 3.65 -5.78
N VAL A 184 15.74 3.48 -4.91
CA VAL A 184 15.70 4.13 -3.60
C VAL A 184 16.32 3.14 -2.60
N GLU A 185 17.60 3.34 -2.28
CA GLU A 185 18.30 2.58 -1.24
C GLU A 185 18.09 3.28 0.10
N LEU A 186 17.04 2.88 0.82
CA LEU A 186 16.75 3.45 2.14
C LEU A 186 17.80 2.97 3.15
N GLU A 187 18.58 3.90 3.72
CA GLU A 187 19.29 3.67 4.97
C GLU A 187 18.23 3.58 6.09
N SER A 188 17.67 2.38 6.31
CA SER A 188 16.66 2.20 7.35
C SER A 188 17.30 2.29 8.75
N THR A 189 17.18 3.47 9.35
CA THR A 189 17.29 3.62 10.82
C THR A 189 15.92 3.54 11.49
N HIS A 190 14.83 3.54 10.71
CA HIS A 190 13.47 3.35 11.18
C HIS A 190 13.01 1.92 10.90
N ARG A 191 12.71 1.19 11.97
CA ARG A 191 12.09 -0.14 11.92
C ARG A 191 10.59 0.09 11.78
N PRO A 192 9.92 -0.36 10.69
CA PRO A 192 8.50 -0.09 10.50
C PRO A 192 7.68 -0.59 11.67
N THR A 193 6.67 0.18 12.07
CA THR A 193 5.88 -0.11 13.27
C THR A 193 4.67 -0.96 12.92
N VAL A 194 4.60 -2.15 13.53
CA VAL A 194 3.49 -3.08 13.39
C VAL A 194 2.70 -3.12 14.69
N VAL A 195 1.46 -2.64 14.64
CA VAL A 195 0.54 -2.65 15.77
C VAL A 195 -0.19 -3.98 15.81
N VAL A 196 -0.02 -4.73 16.89
CA VAL A 196 -0.75 -5.97 17.16
C VAL A 196 -1.86 -5.69 18.17
N VAL A 197 -3.10 -6.01 17.82
CA VAL A 197 -4.28 -5.75 18.64
C VAL A 197 -5.00 -7.07 18.95
N ASP A 198 -5.17 -7.36 20.23
CA ASP A 198 -5.86 -8.56 20.73
C ASP A 198 -6.41 -8.26 22.12
N ASP A 199 -7.66 -8.62 22.43
CA ASP A 199 -8.26 -8.36 23.75
C ASP A 199 -7.64 -9.25 24.86
N GLU A 200 -6.88 -10.28 24.49
CA GLU A 200 -6.02 -11.03 25.39
C GLU A 200 -4.61 -10.42 25.42
N PRO A 201 -4.24 -9.59 26.42
CA PRO A 201 -2.96 -8.86 26.42
C PRO A 201 -1.74 -9.79 26.32
N ASN A 202 -1.79 -10.94 27.01
CA ASN A 202 -0.72 -11.94 26.95
C ASN A 202 -0.56 -12.53 25.54
N LEU A 203 -1.64 -12.63 24.76
CA LEU A 203 -1.59 -13.14 23.40
C LEU A 203 -1.01 -12.07 22.45
N ALA A 204 -1.44 -10.81 22.58
CA ALA A 204 -0.85 -9.69 21.82
C ALA A 204 0.67 -9.62 22.03
N GLU A 205 1.11 -9.64 23.29
CA GLU A 205 2.54 -9.64 23.64
C GLU A 205 3.29 -10.86 23.10
N LEU A 206 2.69 -12.06 23.19
CA LEU A 206 3.29 -13.28 22.66
C LEU A 206 3.46 -13.21 21.14
N VAL A 207 2.47 -12.67 20.42
CA VAL A 207 2.55 -12.46 18.97
C VAL A 207 3.70 -11.52 18.65
N CYS A 208 3.79 -10.35 19.31
CA CYS A 208 4.90 -9.41 19.12
C CYS A 208 6.26 -10.07 19.36
N HIS A 209 6.41 -10.84 20.46
CA HIS A 209 7.64 -11.55 20.78
C HIS A 209 8.01 -12.58 19.70
N ARG A 210 7.03 -13.36 19.21
CA ARG A 210 7.27 -14.37 18.17
C ARG A 210 7.62 -13.73 16.83
N LEU A 211 6.94 -12.66 16.45
CA LEU A 211 7.24 -11.91 15.24
C LEU A 211 8.64 -11.30 15.30
N SER A 212 9.02 -10.68 16.43
CA SER A 212 10.37 -10.13 16.65
C SER A 212 11.49 -11.16 16.48
N ALA A 213 11.22 -12.44 16.77
CA ALA A 213 12.19 -13.52 16.62
C ALA A 213 12.25 -14.09 15.18
N LEU A 214 11.19 -13.92 14.39
CA LEU A 214 11.05 -14.50 13.05
C LEU A 214 11.32 -13.49 11.93
N ALA A 215 10.97 -12.23 12.15
CA ALA A 215 11.16 -11.12 11.22
C ALA A 215 11.82 -9.96 11.97
N ASP A 216 13.13 -9.82 11.75
CA ASP A 216 13.90 -8.68 12.24
C ASP A 216 13.59 -7.43 11.39
N GLY A 217 13.87 -6.25 11.92
CA GLY A 217 13.70 -4.98 11.21
C GLY A 217 12.37 -4.27 11.44
N TYR A 218 11.46 -4.81 12.25
CA TYR A 218 10.17 -4.19 12.61
C TYR A 218 10.07 -3.89 14.10
N ASP A 219 9.36 -2.82 14.44
CA ASP A 219 8.98 -2.50 15.82
C ASP A 219 7.54 -2.96 16.07
N TYR A 220 7.37 -4.04 16.84
CA TYR A 220 6.07 -4.60 17.16
C TYR A 220 5.52 -4.00 18.45
N VAL A 221 4.31 -3.45 18.41
CA VAL A 221 3.66 -2.82 19.57
C VAL A 221 2.31 -3.49 19.84
N ALA A 222 2.15 -4.03 21.05
CA ALA A 222 0.92 -4.69 21.46
C ALA A 222 -0.08 -3.69 22.06
N TYR A 223 -1.36 -3.86 21.72
CA TYR A 223 -2.50 -3.19 22.34
C TYR A 223 -3.56 -4.22 22.73
N ASP A 224 -4.09 -4.05 23.94
CA ASP A 224 -5.19 -4.86 24.49
C ASP A 224 -6.59 -4.25 24.20
N ASP A 225 -6.60 -3.08 23.56
CA ASP A 225 -7.78 -2.27 23.34
C ASP A 225 -7.70 -1.63 21.94
N PRO A 226 -8.65 -1.94 21.04
CA PRO A 226 -8.68 -1.39 19.69
C PRO A 226 -8.84 0.13 19.66
N THR A 227 -9.44 0.74 20.68
CA THR A 227 -9.58 2.20 20.78
C THR A 227 -8.22 2.84 21.06
N LYS A 228 -7.43 2.28 21.98
CA LYS A 228 -6.06 2.76 22.25
C LYS A 228 -5.16 2.60 21.04
N ALA A 229 -5.28 1.49 20.31
CA ALA A 229 -4.53 1.27 19.08
C ALA A 229 -4.85 2.34 18.01
N LEU A 230 -6.13 2.73 17.88
CA LEU A 230 -6.54 3.83 17.00
C LEU A 230 -6.02 5.19 17.45
N GLU A 231 -6.00 5.48 18.75
CA GLU A 231 -5.43 6.73 19.29
C GLU A 231 -3.92 6.80 19.06
N ALA A 232 -3.21 5.68 19.25
CA ALA A 232 -1.79 5.60 18.97
C ALA A 232 -1.47 5.82 17.49
N ALA A 233 -2.28 5.29 16.59
CA ALA A 233 -2.15 5.50 15.14
C ALA A 233 -2.47 6.93 14.68
N GLN A 234 -3.00 7.80 15.56
CA GLN A 234 -3.12 9.24 15.25
C GLN A 234 -1.81 9.99 15.48
N HIS A 235 -0.98 9.52 16.41
CA HIS A 235 0.18 10.25 16.91
C HIS A 235 1.52 9.61 16.52
N ASN A 236 1.50 8.37 16.02
CA ASN A 236 2.68 7.63 15.61
C ASN A 236 2.50 7.09 14.19
N ASP A 237 3.61 6.96 13.46
CA ASP A 237 3.65 6.26 12.18
C ASP A 237 3.41 4.77 12.43
N VAL A 238 2.23 4.29 12.05
CA VAL A 238 1.90 2.86 11.99
C VAL A 238 2.03 2.44 10.53
N ASP A 239 2.75 1.36 10.28
CA ASP A 239 2.97 0.82 8.95
C ASP A 239 2.11 -0.42 8.68
N CYS A 240 1.66 -1.12 9.72
CA CYS A 240 0.73 -2.23 9.60
C CYS A 240 -0.07 -2.45 10.88
N PHE A 241 -1.34 -2.82 10.72
CA PHE A 241 -2.18 -3.38 11.78
C PHE A 241 -2.26 -4.90 11.62
N VAL A 242 -2.13 -5.61 12.74
CA VAL A 242 -2.45 -7.03 12.88
C VAL A 242 -3.49 -7.12 14.00
N SER A 243 -4.72 -7.49 13.67
CA SER A 243 -5.82 -7.47 14.64
C SER A 243 -6.46 -8.84 14.78
N ASP A 244 -6.79 -9.24 16.01
CA ASP A 244 -7.78 -10.30 16.21
C ASP A 244 -9.16 -9.85 15.73
N TYR A 245 -10.03 -10.81 15.45
CA TYR A 245 -11.42 -10.54 15.08
C TYR A 245 -12.31 -10.37 16.31
N SER A 246 -12.18 -11.25 17.30
CA SER A 246 -13.14 -11.45 18.40
C SER A 246 -12.84 -10.58 19.62
N MET A 247 -12.80 -9.26 19.44
CA MET A 247 -12.56 -8.33 20.54
C MET A 247 -13.88 -7.75 21.09
N PRO A 248 -14.05 -7.61 22.41
CA PRO A 248 -15.19 -6.93 23.02
C PRO A 248 -15.28 -5.46 22.60
N GLU A 249 -16.50 -4.93 22.61
CA GLU A 249 -16.83 -3.52 22.29
C GLU A 249 -16.61 -3.11 20.83
N MET A 250 -15.46 -3.43 20.26
CA MET A 250 -15.10 -3.19 18.86
C MET A 250 -14.37 -4.40 18.29
N ASN A 251 -15.03 -5.13 17.39
CA ASN A 251 -14.42 -6.28 16.73
C ASN A 251 -13.39 -5.85 15.66
N GLY A 252 -12.57 -6.79 15.19
CA GLY A 252 -11.51 -6.53 14.20
C GLY A 252 -12.02 -5.94 12.87
N LEU A 253 -13.25 -6.25 12.45
CA LEU A 253 -13.84 -5.65 11.24
C LEU A 253 -14.25 -4.19 11.46
N GLU A 254 -14.75 -3.85 12.64
CA GLU A 254 -15.06 -2.48 13.00
C GLU A 254 -13.79 -1.64 13.18
N LEU A 255 -12.73 -2.23 13.73
CA LEU A 255 -11.41 -1.60 13.78
C LEU A 255 -10.87 -1.36 12.36
N LEU A 256 -10.92 -2.37 11.48
CA LEU A 256 -10.53 -2.25 10.07
C LEU A 256 -11.25 -1.08 9.40
N ARG A 257 -12.58 -0.98 9.50
CA ARG A 257 -13.34 0.13 8.91
C ARG A 257 -12.86 1.50 9.40
N ARG A 258 -12.62 1.65 10.71
CA ARG A 258 -12.10 2.90 11.28
C ARG A 258 -10.69 3.23 10.82
N VAL A 259 -9.83 2.22 10.63
CA VAL A 259 -8.51 2.41 10.04
C VAL A 259 -8.65 2.87 8.59
N ARG A 260 -9.54 2.25 7.80
CA ARG A 260 -9.79 2.60 6.41
C ARG A 260 -10.36 4.00 6.21
N ASP A 261 -11.23 4.46 7.11
CA ASP A 261 -11.75 5.83 7.10
C ASP A 261 -10.63 6.88 7.23
N ARG A 262 -9.51 6.53 7.87
CA ARG A 262 -8.37 7.41 8.10
C ARG A 262 -7.28 7.24 7.05
N ASP A 263 -6.91 5.99 6.79
CA ASP A 263 -5.92 5.61 5.81
C ASP A 263 -6.38 4.34 5.08
N ALA A 264 -6.93 4.55 3.89
CA ALA A 264 -7.41 3.50 3.01
C ALA A 264 -6.31 2.50 2.61
N SER A 265 -5.04 2.93 2.60
CA SER A 265 -3.88 2.16 2.12
C SER A 265 -3.07 1.48 3.23
N LEU A 266 -3.29 1.82 4.50
CA LEU A 266 -2.53 1.27 5.61
C LEU A 266 -2.71 -0.26 5.67
N PRO A 267 -1.67 -1.09 5.55
CA PRO A 267 -1.80 -2.53 5.68
C PRO A 267 -2.56 -2.95 6.94
N PHE A 268 -3.55 -3.83 6.76
CA PHE A 268 -4.34 -4.39 7.84
C PHE A 268 -4.52 -5.89 7.63
N ILE A 269 -3.97 -6.68 8.54
CA ILE A 269 -4.06 -8.13 8.54
C ILE A 269 -5.03 -8.55 9.64
N LEU A 270 -6.09 -9.25 9.28
CA LEU A 270 -6.97 -9.88 10.26
C LEU A 270 -6.36 -11.23 10.66
N TYR A 271 -5.86 -11.32 11.89
CA TYR A 271 -5.20 -12.51 12.45
C TYR A 271 -6.09 -13.18 13.51
N THR A 272 -6.91 -14.16 13.11
CA THR A 272 -8.00 -14.67 13.96
C THR A 272 -7.94 -16.17 14.22
N GLY A 273 -8.21 -16.58 15.47
CA GLY A 273 -8.38 -17.98 15.86
C GLY A 273 -9.80 -18.51 15.66
N ARG A 274 -10.77 -17.61 15.46
CA ARG A 274 -12.17 -17.94 15.17
C ARG A 274 -12.53 -17.47 13.77
N GLY A 275 -11.94 -18.16 12.80
CA GLY A 275 -12.22 -17.91 11.40
C GLY A 275 -13.48 -18.61 10.90
N SER A 276 -14.25 -17.93 10.05
CA SER A 276 -15.28 -18.54 9.22
C SER A 276 -15.17 -17.99 7.80
N GLU A 277 -15.69 -18.74 6.82
CA GLU A 277 -15.78 -18.24 5.44
C GLU A 277 -16.55 -16.92 5.36
N THR A 278 -17.57 -16.75 6.20
CA THR A 278 -18.34 -15.50 6.30
C THR A 278 -17.48 -14.35 6.80
N ILE A 279 -16.70 -14.55 7.86
CA ILE A 279 -15.81 -13.49 8.40
C ILE A 279 -14.75 -13.12 7.37
N ALA A 280 -14.18 -14.10 6.67
CA ALA A 280 -13.22 -13.84 5.62
C ALA A 280 -13.84 -13.04 4.46
N ALA A 281 -15.05 -13.40 4.02
CA ALA A 281 -15.77 -12.66 2.98
C ALA A 281 -16.08 -11.22 3.41
N ASP A 282 -16.53 -11.01 4.65
CA ASP A 282 -16.81 -9.67 5.18
C ASP A 282 -15.53 -8.83 5.31
N ALA A 283 -14.41 -9.45 5.72
CA ALA A 283 -13.10 -8.79 5.78
C ALA A 283 -12.62 -8.34 4.41
N ILE A 284 -12.76 -9.22 3.40
CA ILE A 284 -12.43 -8.90 2.00
C ILE A 284 -13.30 -7.73 1.51
N GLY A 285 -14.62 -7.76 1.76
CA GLY A 285 -15.52 -6.66 1.38
C GLY A 285 -15.18 -5.33 2.06
N ALA A 286 -14.69 -5.39 3.30
CA ALA A 286 -14.21 -4.22 4.04
C ALA A 286 -12.79 -3.77 3.64
N GLY A 287 -12.12 -4.44 2.69
CA GLY A 287 -10.80 -4.07 2.20
C GLY A 287 -9.65 -4.44 3.12
N VAL A 288 -9.76 -5.56 3.83
CA VAL A 288 -8.63 -6.14 4.56
C VAL A 288 -7.46 -6.39 3.59
N THR A 289 -6.24 -6.14 4.05
CA THR A 289 -5.05 -6.40 3.22
C THR A 289 -4.77 -7.90 3.15
N ASP A 290 -4.89 -8.61 4.28
CA ASP A 290 -4.82 -10.07 4.29
C ASP A 290 -5.61 -10.66 5.47
N TYR A 291 -5.94 -11.95 5.35
CA TYR A 291 -6.63 -12.72 6.36
C TYR A 291 -5.80 -13.95 6.72
N VAL A 292 -5.34 -14.02 7.98
CA VAL A 292 -4.45 -15.07 8.45
C VAL A 292 -5.11 -15.83 9.62
N PRO A 293 -5.48 -17.10 9.46
CA PRO A 293 -5.95 -17.91 10.58
C PRO A 293 -4.83 -18.14 11.61
N LYS A 294 -5.12 -17.98 12.90
CA LYS A 294 -4.23 -18.43 13.98
C LYS A 294 -4.12 -19.95 13.92
N SER A 295 -2.91 -20.46 13.74
CA SER A 295 -2.61 -21.90 13.81
C SER A 295 -1.71 -22.18 15.00
N MET A 296 -1.81 -23.39 15.55
CA MET A 296 -0.96 -23.83 16.66
C MET A 296 0.50 -23.98 16.20
N GLY A 297 1.44 -23.59 17.07
CA GLY A 297 2.88 -23.75 16.83
C GLY A 297 3.51 -22.62 16.00
N ASP A 298 4.82 -22.76 15.75
CA ASP A 298 5.64 -21.70 15.14
C ASP A 298 5.30 -21.41 13.67
N GLU A 299 4.69 -22.36 12.95
CA GLU A 299 4.28 -22.19 11.55
C GLU A 299 3.25 -21.06 11.35
N GLY A 300 2.38 -20.84 12.34
CA GLY A 300 1.38 -19.77 12.30
C GLY A 300 2.02 -18.39 12.35
N TYR A 301 2.97 -18.21 13.27
CA TYR A 301 3.72 -16.96 13.40
C TYR A 301 4.63 -16.74 12.18
N ALA A 302 5.25 -17.78 11.63
CA ALA A 302 6.07 -17.67 10.42
C ALA A 302 5.25 -17.29 9.19
N ARG A 303 3.99 -17.76 9.09
CA ARG A 303 3.06 -17.32 8.06
C ARG A 303 2.72 -15.84 8.22
N LEU A 304 2.37 -15.41 9.44
CA LEU A 304 2.05 -14.01 9.73
C LEU A 304 3.23 -13.08 9.44
N ALA A 305 4.45 -13.44 9.87
CA ALA A 305 5.67 -12.68 9.62
C ALA A 305 5.91 -12.44 8.13
N ARG A 306 5.84 -13.50 7.30
CA ARG A 306 5.95 -13.36 5.84
C ARG A 306 4.88 -12.46 5.23
N ARG A 307 3.65 -12.50 5.77
CA ARG A 307 2.59 -11.60 5.31
C ARG A 307 2.89 -10.15 5.63
N ILE A 308 3.42 -9.86 6.81
CA ILE A 308 3.85 -8.51 7.20
C ILE A 308 4.94 -8.01 6.25
N GLU A 309 5.98 -8.82 6.00
CA GLU A 309 7.07 -8.49 5.07
C GLU A 309 6.61 -8.25 3.63
N THR A 310 5.44 -8.79 3.25
CA THR A 310 4.90 -8.61 1.90
C THR A 310 4.16 -7.28 1.75
N VAL A 311 3.62 -6.73 2.84
CA VAL A 311 2.68 -5.60 2.79
C VAL A 311 3.24 -4.29 3.32
N VAL A 312 4.30 -4.37 4.13
CA VAL A 312 5.08 -3.26 4.69
C VAL A 312 6.32 -3.01 3.86
#